data_AF-A0A9J6H822-F1
#
_entry.id   AF-A0A9J6H822-F1
#
_cell.length_a   1.000
_cell.length_b   1.000
_cell.length_c   1.000
_cell.angle_alpha   90.00
_cell.angle_beta   90.00
_cell.angle_gamma   90.00
#
_symmetry.space_group_name_H-M   'P 1'
#
loop_
_entity.id
_entity.type
_entity.pdbx_description
1 polymer ?
#
loop_
_entity_poly.entity_id
_entity_poly.type
_entity_poly.pdbx_seq_one_letter_code
_entity_poly.pdbx_strand_id
1 'polypeptide(L)'
;MVTNVELSREVDTLRKEVIEMRKSLEMFSSLYEKMKQDQEALAKDNKALKKENEHLAKRLADSEQYSRINNIEIKGIPCTEDEDCNDILQKIGDKIGCPVTPADIDVAHRVPAKKYKNIIARFCLKNKDG
;
A
#
# COMPACT_ATOMS: atom_id res chain seq x y z
N MET A 1 -63.81 -11.42 -42.61
CA MET A 1 -63.35 -10.24 -43.36
C MET A 1 -63.04 -9.18 -42.31
N VAL A 2 -61.76 -8.96 -41.99
CA VAL A 2 -61.38 -7.85 -41.10
C VAL A 2 -61.77 -6.56 -41.81
N THR A 3 -62.46 -5.66 -41.12
CA THR A 3 -62.93 -4.42 -41.73
C THR A 3 -61.77 -3.44 -41.84
N ASN A 4 -61.78 -2.59 -42.88
CA ASN A 4 -60.76 -1.55 -43.08
C ASN A 4 -60.58 -0.63 -41.85
N VAL A 5 -61.63 -0.51 -41.03
CA VAL A 5 -61.64 0.27 -39.78
C VAL A 5 -60.81 -0.40 -38.67
N GLU A 6 -60.88 -1.72 -38.52
CA GLU A 6 -60.08 -2.47 -37.53
C GLU A 6 -58.59 -2.41 -37.89
N LEU A 7 -58.26 -2.58 -39.17
CA LEU A 7 -56.89 -2.46 -39.67
C LEU A 7 -56.31 -1.07 -39.41
N SER A 8 -57.10 -0.01 -39.60
CA SER A 8 -56.67 1.36 -39.32
C SER A 8 -56.36 1.60 -37.84
N ARG A 9 -57.14 1.00 -36.92
CA ARG A 9 -56.92 1.13 -35.47
C ARG A 9 -55.65 0.41 -35.01
N GLU A 10 -55.36 -0.76 -35.56
CA GLU A 10 -54.11 -1.48 -35.28
C GLU A 10 -52.89 -0.70 -35.78
N VAL A 11 -52.97 -0.13 -36.99
CA VAL A 11 -51.90 0.73 -37.54
C VAL A 11 -51.65 1.95 -36.64
N ASP A 12 -52.70 2.60 -36.13
CA ASP A 12 -52.53 3.75 -35.22
C ASP A 12 -51.96 3.35 -33.85
N THR A 13 -52.27 2.14 -33.38
CA THR A 13 -51.70 1.61 -32.13
C THR A 13 -50.21 1.30 -32.29
N LEU A 14 -49.85 0.61 -33.37
CA LEU A 14 -48.45 0.34 -33.71
C LEU A 14 -47.64 1.63 -33.90
N ARG A 15 -48.22 2.66 -34.52
CA ARG A 15 -47.56 3.97 -34.67
C ARG A 15 -47.21 4.59 -33.32
N LYS A 16 -48.12 4.50 -32.33
CA LYS A 16 -47.87 5.01 -30.98
C LYS A 16 -46.75 4.23 -30.30
N GLU A 17 -46.76 2.90 -30.38
CA GLU A 17 -45.70 2.06 -29.81
C GLU A 17 -44.34 2.35 -30.43
N VAL A 18 -44.26 2.55 -31.76
CA VAL A 18 -43.03 2.92 -32.45
C VAL A 18 -42.50 4.29 -31.99
N ILE A 19 -43.38 5.25 -31.72
CA ILE A 19 -42.99 6.57 -31.20
C ILE A 19 -42.40 6.44 -29.78
N GLU A 20 -43.05 5.68 -28.90
CA GLU A 20 -42.56 5.46 -27.54
C GLU A 20 -41.23 4.66 -27.52
N MET A 21 -41.09 3.70 -28.44
CA MET A 21 -39.85 2.95 -28.61
C MET A 21 -38.70 3.85 -29.08
N ARG A 22 -38.95 4.79 -30.00
CA ARG A 22 -37.95 5.78 -30.43
C ARG A 22 -37.48 6.67 -29.29
N LYS A 23 -38.41 7.19 -28.48
CA LYS A 23 -38.07 7.98 -27.28
C LYS A 23 -37.21 7.18 -26.30
N SER A 24 -37.57 5.91 -26.08
CA SER A 24 -36.81 5.02 -25.21
C SER A 24 -35.39 4.80 -25.74
N LEU A 25 -35.23 4.61 -27.05
CA LEU A 25 -33.93 4.43 -27.69
C LEU A 25 -33.05 5.69 -27.58
N GLU A 26 -33.61 6.88 -27.73
CA GLU A 26 -32.91 8.15 -27.52
C GLU A 26 -32.42 8.29 -26.07
N MET A 27 -33.28 7.95 -25.10
CA MET A 27 -32.90 7.94 -23.69
C MET A 27 -31.78 6.93 -23.41
N PHE A 28 -31.88 5.70 -23.92
CA PHE A 28 -30.83 4.68 -23.78
C PHE A 28 -29.50 5.13 -24.39
N SER A 29 -29.52 5.74 -25.58
CA SER A 29 -28.32 6.28 -26.22
C SER A 29 -27.64 7.33 -25.34
N SER A 30 -28.42 8.24 -24.76
CA SER A 30 -27.89 9.27 -23.86
C SER A 30 -27.31 8.70 -22.56
N LEU A 31 -27.93 7.66 -22.00
CA LEU A 31 -27.45 6.97 -20.80
C LEU A 31 -26.18 6.19 -21.08
N TYR A 32 -26.11 5.52 -22.23
CA TYR A 32 -24.94 4.78 -22.66
C TYR A 32 -23.73 5.69 -22.80
N GLU A 33 -23.90 6.87 -23.41
CA GLU A 33 -22.79 7.82 -23.56
C GLU A 33 -22.30 8.35 -22.21
N LYS A 34 -23.22 8.66 -21.28
CA LYS A 34 -22.84 9.02 -19.90
C LYS A 34 -22.09 7.89 -19.20
N MET A 35 -22.59 6.66 -19.29
CA MET A 35 -21.96 5.50 -18.66
C MET A 35 -20.54 5.26 -19.21
N LYS A 36 -20.35 5.48 -20.51
CA LYS A 36 -19.02 5.41 -21.13
C LYS A 36 -18.09 6.49 -20.61
N GLN A 37 -18.56 7.72 -20.48
CA GLN A 37 -17.78 8.83 -19.91
C GLN A 37 -17.38 8.56 -18.45
N ASP A 38 -18.31 8.07 -17.64
CA ASP A 38 -18.05 7.71 -16.24
C ASP A 38 -17.03 6.57 -16.14
N GLN A 39 -17.14 5.56 -17.01
CA GLN A 39 -16.19 4.45 -17.07
C GLN A 39 -14.77 4.94 -17.42
N GLU A 40 -14.64 5.86 -18.37
CA GLU A 40 -13.35 6.46 -18.74
C GLU A 40 -12.75 7.30 -17.60
N ALA A 41 -13.58 8.10 -16.92
CA ALA A 41 -13.18 8.88 -15.74
C ALA A 41 -12.71 7.97 -14.59
N LEU A 42 -13.50 6.97 -14.23
CA LEU A 42 -13.16 5.99 -13.20
C LEU A 42 -11.88 5.21 -13.52
N ALA A 43 -11.66 4.86 -14.78
CA ALA A 43 -10.43 4.18 -15.21
C ALA A 43 -9.19 5.08 -15.03
N LYS A 44 -9.33 6.38 -15.33
CA LYS A 44 -8.27 7.37 -15.14
C LYS A 44 -7.93 7.56 -13.67
N ASP A 45 -8.95 7.72 -12.82
CA ASP A 45 -8.78 7.93 -11.39
C ASP A 45 -8.16 6.71 -10.71
N ASN A 46 -8.63 5.50 -11.05
CA ASN A 46 -8.02 4.27 -10.56
C ASN A 46 -6.55 4.15 -10.94
N LYS A 47 -6.17 4.56 -12.15
CA LYS A 47 -4.76 4.55 -12.58
C LYS A 47 -3.93 5.57 -11.78
N ALA A 48 -4.47 6.75 -11.50
CA ALA A 48 -3.80 7.76 -10.69
C ALA A 48 -3.61 7.28 -9.24
N LEU A 49 -4.68 6.75 -8.62
CA LEU A 49 -4.65 6.22 -7.26
C LEU A 49 -3.67 5.06 -7.11
N LYS A 50 -3.59 4.14 -8.08
CA LYS A 50 -2.62 3.04 -8.06
C LYS A 50 -1.18 3.56 -8.04
N LYS A 51 -0.86 4.55 -8.89
CA LYS A 51 0.47 5.17 -8.93
C LYS A 51 0.82 5.87 -7.62
N GLU A 52 -0.14 6.59 -7.04
CA GLU A 52 0.07 7.27 -5.77
C GLU A 52 0.30 6.27 -4.65
N ASN A 53 -0.47 5.18 -4.62
CA ASN A 53 -0.30 4.11 -3.64
C ASN A 53 1.08 3.43 -3.76
N GLU A 54 1.54 3.13 -4.97
CA GLU A 54 2.90 2.61 -5.21
C GLU A 54 3.98 3.59 -4.72
N HIS A 55 3.80 4.88 -4.98
CA HIS A 55 4.73 5.91 -4.53
C HIS A 55 4.76 6.04 -3.00
N LEU A 56 3.59 6.02 -2.35
CA LEU A 56 3.48 6.08 -0.89
C LEU A 56 4.06 4.82 -0.24
N ALA A 57 3.80 3.64 -0.81
CA ALA A 57 4.38 2.38 -0.34
C ALA A 57 5.92 2.41 -0.39
N LYS A 58 6.49 2.94 -1.47
CA LYS A 58 7.94 3.14 -1.58
C LYS A 58 8.47 4.10 -0.51
N ARG A 59 7.82 5.26 -0.34
CA ARG A 59 8.23 6.23 0.70
C ARG A 59 8.14 5.67 2.11
N LEU A 60 7.15 4.83 2.38
CA LEU A 60 7.02 4.15 3.67
C LEU A 60 8.18 3.18 3.87
N ALA A 61 8.48 2.34 2.88
CA ALA A 61 9.63 1.42 2.93
C ALA A 61 10.96 2.16 3.13
N ASP A 62 11.17 3.25 2.39
CA ASP A 62 12.36 4.10 2.52
C ASP A 62 12.45 4.70 3.94
N SER A 63 11.33 5.18 4.49
CA SER A 63 11.28 5.73 5.84
C SER A 63 11.53 4.68 6.92
N GLU A 64 10.98 3.47 6.76
CA GLU A 64 11.22 2.35 7.68
C GLU A 64 12.69 1.92 7.63
N GLN A 65 13.28 1.84 6.45
CA GLN A 65 14.71 1.54 6.29
C GLN A 65 15.57 2.63 6.93
N TYR A 66 15.23 3.90 6.72
CA TYR A 66 15.93 5.03 7.33
C TYR A 66 15.86 5.00 8.86
N SER A 67 14.72 4.60 9.45
CA SER A 67 14.57 4.47 10.90
C SER A 67 15.51 3.42 11.53
N ARG A 68 16.06 2.51 10.71
CA ARG A 68 16.95 1.42 11.14
C ARG A 68 18.40 1.66 10.73
N ILE A 69 18.73 2.83 10.17
CA ILE A 69 20.07 3.12 9.64
C ILE A 69 21.18 2.99 10.68
N ASN A 70 20.86 3.25 11.96
CA ASN A 70 21.79 3.14 13.08
C ASN A 70 21.62 1.83 13.87
N ASN A 71 20.78 0.91 13.38
CA ASN A 71 20.59 -0.38 14.01
C ASN A 71 21.57 -1.39 13.40
N ILE A 72 22.23 -2.16 14.25
CA ILE A 72 23.02 -3.33 13.87
C ILE A 72 22.31 -4.58 14.40
N GLU A 73 22.19 -5.59 13.53
CA GLU A 73 21.70 -6.92 13.91
C GLU A 73 22.89 -7.88 14.05
N ILE A 74 23.03 -8.45 15.24
CA ILE A 74 24.10 -9.39 15.57
C ILE A 74 23.51 -10.79 15.72
N LYS A 75 24.06 -11.73 14.95
CA LYS A 75 23.63 -13.14 14.89
C LYS A 75 24.74 -14.05 15.39
N GLY A 76 24.35 -15.25 15.83
CA GLY A 76 25.31 -16.29 16.21
C GLY A 76 25.87 -16.16 17.63
N ILE A 77 25.39 -15.21 18.43
CA ILE A 77 25.73 -15.12 19.86
C ILE A 77 24.75 -16.00 20.65
N PRO A 78 25.22 -17.06 21.35
CA PRO A 78 24.40 -17.86 22.24
C PRO A 78 23.69 -16.99 23.29
N CYS A 79 22.47 -17.36 23.68
CA CYS A 79 21.73 -16.68 24.73
C CYS A 79 22.09 -17.33 26.07
N THR A 80 22.52 -16.54 27.04
CA THR A 80 22.82 -17.01 28.39
C THR A 80 21.85 -16.40 29.40
N GLU A 81 21.68 -17.08 30.54
CA GLU A 81 20.95 -16.50 31.68
C GLU A 81 21.70 -15.25 32.18
N ASP A 82 20.93 -14.24 32.60
CA ASP A 82 21.44 -12.95 33.09
C ASP A 82 22.42 -12.22 32.14
N GLU A 83 22.23 -12.37 30.82
CA GLU A 83 23.05 -11.66 29.84
C GLU A 83 22.77 -10.15 29.78
N ASP A 84 23.85 -9.35 29.69
CA ASP A 84 23.77 -7.95 29.31
C ASP A 84 24.19 -7.77 27.85
N CYS A 85 23.26 -7.29 27.02
CA CYS A 85 23.54 -7.01 25.61
C CYS A 85 24.61 -5.92 25.43
N ASN A 86 24.73 -4.96 26.35
CA ASN A 86 25.75 -3.91 26.30
C ASN A 86 27.14 -4.49 26.50
N ASP A 87 27.33 -5.35 27.50
CA ASP A 87 28.61 -6.02 27.76
C ASP A 87 29.06 -6.88 26.57
N ILE A 88 28.11 -7.57 25.92
CA ILE A 88 28.38 -8.34 24.71
C ILE A 88 28.85 -7.41 23.59
N LEU A 89 28.19 -6.27 23.38
CA LEU A 89 28.56 -5.27 22.37
C LEU A 89 29.96 -4.69 22.63
N GLN A 90 30.29 -4.37 23.88
CA GLN A 90 31.62 -3.87 24.26
C GLN A 90 32.71 -4.91 23.96
N LYS A 91 32.51 -6.17 24.38
CA LYS A 91 33.45 -7.28 24.10
C LYS A 91 33.65 -7.50 22.61
N ILE A 92 32.58 -7.41 21.81
CA ILE A 92 32.68 -7.49 20.34
C ILE A 92 33.51 -6.32 19.82
N GLY A 93 33.18 -5.09 20.25
CA GLY A 93 33.89 -3.87 19.86
C GLY A 93 35.40 -3.95 20.13
N ASP A 94 35.77 -4.33 21.35
CA ASP A 94 37.18 -4.52 21.73
C ASP A 94 37.86 -5.57 20.85
N LYS A 95 37.16 -6.68 20.57
CA LYS A 95 37.72 -7.78 19.77
C LYS A 95 37.96 -7.40 18.30
N ILE A 96 37.14 -6.52 17.74
CA ILE A 96 37.27 -6.04 16.36
C ILE A 96 38.08 -4.75 16.24
N GLY A 97 38.64 -4.23 17.34
CA GLY A 97 39.42 -3.00 17.36
C GLY A 97 38.58 -1.72 17.23
N CYS A 98 37.29 -1.79 17.53
CA CYS A 98 36.38 -0.65 17.57
C CYS A 98 35.70 -0.60 18.95
N PRO A 99 36.36 -0.07 19.99
CA PRO A 99 35.79 -0.02 21.34
C PRO A 99 34.46 0.74 21.34
N VAL A 100 33.44 0.12 21.92
CA VAL A 100 32.11 0.69 22.08
C VAL A 100 31.93 1.02 23.56
N THR A 101 31.40 2.19 23.88
CA THR A 101 31.04 2.58 25.24
C THR A 101 29.51 2.55 25.42
N PRO A 102 29.00 2.47 26.67
CA PRO A 102 27.56 2.59 26.91
C PRO A 102 26.93 3.86 26.32
N ALA A 103 27.68 4.97 26.24
CA ALA A 103 27.19 6.23 25.67
C ALA A 103 26.99 6.17 24.13
N ASP A 104 27.65 5.22 23.45
CA ASP A 104 27.48 5.00 22.02
C ASP A 104 26.19 4.20 21.70
N ILE A 105 25.58 3.55 22.70
CA ILE A 105 24.42 2.66 22.55
C ILE A 105 23.18 3.36 23.09
N ASP A 106 22.17 3.53 22.23
CA ASP A 106 20.84 4.02 22.63
C ASP A 106 20.02 2.86 23.23
N VAL A 107 19.92 1.75 22.51
CA VAL A 107 19.15 0.58 22.92
C VAL A 107 19.83 -0.69 22.44
N ALA A 108 19.97 -1.68 23.30
CA ALA A 108 20.41 -3.02 22.94
C ALA A 108 19.50 -4.09 23.56
N HIS A 109 18.94 -4.97 22.74
CA HIS A 109 18.07 -6.05 23.23
C HIS A 109 18.04 -7.25 22.28
N ARG A 110 17.63 -8.39 22.83
CA ARG A 110 17.34 -9.60 22.05
C ARG A 110 15.99 -9.49 21.37
N VAL A 111 15.91 -9.90 20.10
CA VAL A 111 14.63 -10.04 19.40
C VAL A 111 13.90 -11.28 19.92
N PRO A 112 12.61 -11.19 20.25
CA PRO A 112 11.80 -12.36 20.60
C PRO A 112 11.67 -13.29 19.38
N ALA A 113 12.48 -14.33 19.34
CA ALA A 113 12.48 -15.37 18.29
C ALA A 113 12.50 -16.78 18.91
N LYS A 114 11.95 -17.77 18.19
CA LYS A 114 11.70 -19.12 18.71
C LYS A 114 12.96 -20.00 18.94
N LYS A 115 14.10 -19.70 18.30
CA LYS A 115 15.26 -20.61 18.30
C LYS A 115 16.62 -19.93 18.43
N TYR A 116 16.80 -18.77 17.79
CA TYR A 116 18.01 -17.95 17.90
C TYR A 116 17.59 -16.50 18.07
N LYS A 117 17.78 -15.96 19.27
CA LYS A 117 17.41 -14.57 19.56
C LYS A 117 18.56 -13.68 19.10
N ASN A 118 18.41 -12.99 17.98
CA ASN A 118 19.42 -12.04 17.51
C ASN A 118 19.47 -10.82 18.46
N ILE A 119 20.61 -10.15 18.54
CA ILE A 119 20.72 -8.87 19.26
C ILE A 119 20.49 -7.75 18.26
N ILE A 120 19.61 -6.82 18.59
CA ILE A 120 19.46 -5.54 17.88
C ILE A 120 20.04 -4.45 18.77
N ALA A 121 21.04 -3.76 18.24
CA ALA A 121 21.70 -2.64 18.89
C ALA A 121 21.48 -1.39 18.05
N ARG A 122 20.87 -0.36 18.63
CA ARG A 122 20.77 0.97 18.05
C ARG A 122 21.88 1.85 18.63
N PHE A 123 22.67 2.45 17.75
CA PHE A 123 23.74 3.36 18.14
C PHE A 123 23.27 4.81 18.08
N CYS A 124 23.79 5.62 19.00
CA CYS A 124 23.64 7.07 18.98
C CYS A 124 24.37 7.62 17.76
N LEU A 125 23.76 8.58 17.06
CA LEU A 125 24.50 9.38 16.09
C LEU A 125 25.51 10.22 16.88
N LYS A 126 26.80 10.04 16.62
CA LYS A 126 27.78 11.06 17.01
C LYS A 126 27.48 12.28 16.14
N ASN A 127 26.89 13.32 16.74
CA ASN A 127 26.97 14.65 16.13
C ASN A 127 28.46 14.91 15.90
N LYS A 128 28.82 15.29 14.67
CA LYS A 128 30.12 15.89 14.41
C LYS A 128 30.13 17.27 15.07
N ASP A 129 30.22 17.30 16.38
CA ASP A 129 30.64 18.49 17.11
C ASP A 129 32.17 18.40 17.18
N GLY A 130 32.82 19.11 16.24
CA GLY A 130 34.27 19.17 16.04
C GLY A 130 34.63 19.53 14.62
#